data_AF-A0A0J6BTY0-F1
#
_entry.id   AF-A0A0J6BTY0-F1
#
_cell.length_a   1.000
_cell.length_b   1.000
_cell.length_c   1.000
_cell.angle_alpha   90.00
_cell.angle_beta   90.00
_cell.angle_gamma   90.00
#
_symmetry.space_group_name_H-M   'P 1'
#
loop_
_entity.id
_entity.type
_entity.pdbx_description
1 polymer ?
#
loop_
_entity_poly.entity_id
_entity_poly.type
_entity_poly.pdbx_seq_one_letter_code
_entity_poly.pdbx_strand_id
1 'polypeptide(L)' 'MDRGFEGVRPASESSIEIGFVFEGRHCVERLRLKPTAANLKRAAERRREILAAIARGDYAPPAK' A
#
# COMPACT_ATOMS: atom_id res chain seq x y z
N MET A 1 -10.32 -11.80 -12.91
CA MET A 1 -11.30 -11.09 -12.06
C MET A 1 -10.56 -10.01 -11.30
N ASP A 2 -11.05 -8.78 -11.39
CA ASP A 2 -10.55 -7.52 -10.82
C ASP A 2 -9.06 -7.19 -10.93
N ARG A 3 -8.70 -6.53 -12.03
CA ARG A 3 -7.41 -5.82 -12.18
C ARG A 3 -7.48 -4.43 -11.50
N GLY A 4 -8.19 -4.35 -10.37
CA GLY A 4 -8.16 -3.20 -9.47
C GLY A 4 -6.76 -3.07 -8.89
N PHE A 5 -6.30 -1.84 -8.65
CA PHE A 5 -4.97 -1.52 -8.15
C PHE A 5 -4.48 -2.57 -7.14
N GLU A 6 -3.56 -3.43 -7.58
CA GLU A 6 -3.27 -4.68 -6.88
C GLU A 6 -2.76 -4.38 -5.47
N GLY A 7 -3.52 -4.79 -4.45
CA GLY A 7 -3.21 -4.51 -3.04
C GLY A 7 -3.47 -3.06 -2.58
N VAL A 8 -4.12 -2.21 -3.35
CA VAL A 8 -4.55 -0.86 -2.90
C VAL A 8 -6.07 -0.80 -2.88
N ARG A 9 -6.63 -0.45 -1.72
CA ARG A 9 -8.08 -0.36 -1.55
C ARG A 9 -8.49 0.89 -0.79
N PRO A 10 -9.62 1.52 -1.14
CA PRO A 10 -10.24 2.51 -0.27
C PRO A 10 -10.68 1.83 1.02
N ALA A 11 -10.17 2.32 2.16
CA ALA A 11 -10.53 1.78 3.47
C ALA A 11 -11.70 2.55 4.09
N SER A 12 -11.77 3.85 3.82
CA SER A 12 -12.83 4.74 4.27
C SER A 12 -12.89 5.96 3.35
N GLU A 13 -13.88 6.82 3.53
CA GLU A 13 -14.07 8.06 2.76
C GLU A 13 -12.87 9.02 2.80
N SER A 14 -11.97 8.84 3.77
CA SER A 14 -10.76 9.65 3.97
C SER A 14 -9.48 8.82 4.17
N SER A 15 -9.51 7.51 3.84
CA SER A 15 -8.37 6.62 4.05
C SER A 15 -8.20 5.61 2.93
N ILE A 16 -6.94 5.36 2.56
CA ILE A 16 -6.52 4.33 1.61
C ILE A 16 -5.67 3.31 2.36
N GLU A 17 -5.90 2.03 2.09
CA GLU A 17 -5.10 0.92 2.60
C GLU A 17 -4.26 0.31 1.48
N ILE A 18 -2.99 0.06 1.78
CA ILE A 18 -2.04 -0.65 0.93
C ILE A 18 -1.70 -1.97 1.60
N GLY A 19 -2.20 -3.08 1.05
CA GLY A 19 -1.84 -4.44 1.40
C GLY A 19 -0.61 -4.93 0.65
N PHE A 20 0.36 -5.46 1.38
CA PHE A 20 1.55 -6.12 0.85
C PHE A 20 2.00 -7.25 1.79
N VAL A 21 2.86 -8.13 1.28
CA VAL A 21 3.44 -9.22 2.07
C VAL A 21 4.89 -8.86 2.39
N PHE A 22 5.26 -8.91 3.65
CA PHE A 22 6.62 -8.71 4.13
C PHE A 22 6.98 -9.85 5.08
N GLU A 23 8.10 -10.53 4.83
CA GLU A 23 8.57 -11.66 5.65
C GLU A 23 7.50 -12.75 5.89
N GLY A 24 6.66 -13.04 4.88
CA GLY A 24 5.57 -14.01 5.00
C GLY A 24 4.36 -13.53 5.81
N ARG A 25 4.35 -12.27 6.25
CA ARG A 25 3.23 -11.65 6.97
C ARG A 25 2.48 -10.68 6.06
N HIS A 26 1.16 -10.69 6.16
CA HIS A 26 0.31 -9.70 5.50
C HIS A 26 0.39 -8.38 6.29
N CYS A 27 0.97 -7.36 5.67
CA CYS A 27 1.07 -6.01 6.22
C CYS A 27 0.09 -5.09 5.48
N VAL A 28 -0.48 -4.14 6.23
CA VAL A 28 -1.39 -3.13 5.69
C VAL A 28 -0.91 -1.76 6.13
N GLU A 29 -0.49 -0.93 5.17
CA GLU A 29 -0.16 0.48 5.40
C GLU A 29 -1.42 1.34 5.17
N ARG A 30 -1.78 2.15 6.16
CA ARG A 30 -2.92 3.07 6.08
C ARG A 30 -2.45 4.49 5.80
N LEU A 31 -2.90 5.04 4.68
CA LEU A 31 -2.72 6.44 4.33
C LEU A 31 -3.99 7.21 4.67
N ARG A 32 -3.87 8.24 5.52
CA ARG A 32 -4.94 9.21 5.82
C ARG A 32 -5.12 10.18 4.65
N LEU A 33 -5.60 9.66 3.53
CA LEU A 33 -5.86 10.39 2.29
C LEU A 33 -7.21 9.96 1.73
N LYS A 34 -7.98 10.92 1.22
CA LYS A 34 -9.24 10.62 0.51
C LYS A 34 -8.95 9.69 -0.69
N PRO A 35 -9.72 8.63 -0.90
CA PRO A 35 -9.55 7.68 -2.01
C PRO A 35 -9.99 8.28 -3.34
N THR A 36 -9.28 9.31 -3.79
CA THR A 36 -9.44 9.90 -5.12
C THR A 36 -8.56 9.15 -6.13
N ALA A 37 -8.88 9.22 -7.42
CA ALA A 37 -8.10 8.54 -8.46
C ALA A 37 -6.59 8.89 -8.42
N ALA A 38 -6.26 10.15 -8.15
CA ALA A 38 -4.87 10.60 -7.99
C ALA A 38 -4.18 9.97 -6.77
N ASN A 39 -4.88 9.90 -5.63
CA ASN A 39 -4.34 9.31 -4.41
C ASN A 39 -4.25 7.79 -4.50
N LEU A 40 -5.18 7.13 -5.18
CA LEU A 40 -5.10 5.69 -5.48
C LEU A 40 -3.89 5.37 -6.35
N LYS A 41 -3.62 6.19 -7.39
CA LYS A 41 -2.39 6.07 -8.19
C LYS A 41 -1.15 6.24 -7.33
N ARG A 42 -1.12 7.25 -6.45
CA ARG A 42 0.00 7.48 -5.52
C ARG A 42 0.19 6.32 -4.54
N ALA A 43 -0.90 5.75 -4.02
CA ALA A 43 -0.86 4.58 -3.16
C ALA A 43 -0.36 3.32 -3.90
N ALA A 44 -0.70 3.17 -5.18
CA ALA A 44 -0.18 2.08 -6.01
C ALA A 44 1.33 2.21 -6.26
N GLU A 45 1.80 3.42 -6.55
CA GLU A 45 3.24 3.68 -6.69
C GLU A 45 3.96 3.46 -5.35
N ARG A 46 3.40 3.93 -4.24
CA ARG A 46 3.91 3.68 -2.89
C ARG A 46 4.03 2.17 -2.60
N ARG A 47 3.04 1.37 -2.99
CA ARG A 47 3.11 -0.10 -2.88
C ARG A 47 4.29 -0.67 -3.67
N ARG A 48 4.53 -0.20 -4.89
CA ARG A 48 5.67 -0.65 -5.71
C ARG A 48 7.00 -0.28 -5.05
N GLU A 49 7.11 0.93 -4.49
CA GLU A 49 8.30 1.34 -3.74
C GLU A 49 8.55 0.45 -2.52
N ILE A 50 7.49 0.13 -1.76
CA ILE A 50 7.56 -0.80 -0.62
C ILE A 50 8.05 -2.17 -1.10
N LEU A 51 7.42 -2.76 -2.11
CA LEU A 51 7.84 -4.07 -2.65
C LEU A 51 9.28 -4.05 -3.17
N ALA A 52 9.70 -2.96 -3.80
CA ALA A 52 11.08 -2.79 -4.25
C ALA A 52 12.06 -2.67 -3.08
N ALA A 53 11.70 -1.96 -2.01
CA ALA A 53 12.49 -1.88 -0.78
C ALA A 53 12.57 -3.24 -0.07
N ILE A 54 11.46 -3.98 -0.01
CA ILE A 54 11.41 -5.35 0.54
C ILE A 54 12.33 -6.28 -0.26
N ALA A 55 12.27 -6.22 -1.59
CA ALA A 55 13.13 -7.02 -2.47
C ALA A 55 14.61 -6.69 -2.29
N ARG A 56 14.96 -5.44 -1.92
CA ARG A 56 16.31 -5.03 -1.55
C ARG A 56 16.70 -5.39 -0.11
N GLY A 57 15.73 -5.76 0.74
CA GLY A 57 15.94 -5.97 2.18
C GLY A 57 16.05 -4.68 3.00
N ASP A 58 15.63 -3.53 2.45
CA ASP A 58 15.77 -2.20 3.05
C ASP A 58 14.44 -1.66 3.62
N TYR A 59 13.35 -2.43 3.48
CA TYR A 59 12.05 -2.00 3.98
C TYR A 59 11.98 -2.08 5.51
N ALA A 60 11.94 -0.91 6.15
CA ALA A 60 11.62 -0.78 7.57
C ALA A 60 10.13 -0.42 7.72
N PRO A 61 9.28 -1.30 8.29
CA PRO A 61 7.91 -0.91 8.61
C PRO A 61 7.93 0.25 9.62
N PRO A 62 7.01 1.22 9.50
CA PRO A 62 6.91 2.28 10.50
C PRO A 62 6.68 1.66 11.87
N ALA A 63 7.54 1.98 12.83
CA ALA A 63 7.39 1.55 14.22
C ALA A 63 5.98 1.93 14.70
N LYS A 64 5.23 0.94 15.17
CA LYS A 64 3.87 1.09 15.67
C LYS A 64 3.81 2.03 16.87
#